data_AF-A0A093JV55-F1
#
_entry.id   AF-A0A093JV55-F1
#
_cell.length_a   1.000
_cell.length_b   1.000
_cell.length_c   1.000
_cell.angle_alpha   90.00
_cell.angle_beta   90.00
_cell.angle_gamma   90.00
#
_symmetry.space_group_name_H-M   'P 1'
#
loop_
_entity.id
_entity.type
_entity.pdbx_description
1 polymer ?
#
loop_
_entity_poly.entity_id
_entity_poly.type
_entity_poly.pdbx_seq_one_letter_code
_entity_poly.pdbx_strand_id
1 'polypeptide(L)'
;EKKYDEVCDFCKKHKTRIRYVIYGILITAYLAAVIAACTLNFQRALALFVITILAIFFICWDFLIAKYEDRIAAFFSPGKRFLEKQWFWLKWVLCVVLATLVIFWLIFDTAKQGSRQLISFGGLVMYVLLMFIFSKYPTRVAWRPVFSGIGLQFVLGLLILRTKVGFDIFNWLGIQIQTFLEYSDAGAKFVFGEKYTDHFFAFKVLPIVVFFSTVMSMLYHVGFMQWLIGKVGWIMQIFMGTTPVESLVAAGNIFVGQTESPLLVRPYLPYVTKSELHAVMTAGFSTIAGSVLGAYISFGVSASHLLTASVMSAPASLATSKLFWPETEKPKVTVKSDLKMTKGDSNNLLEAASQGASASILLVANIAVNLIAFLALLAFIDSALSWVGSLFDYPQLNFENICAYVFMPFSFMMGVNWEDSFIVGGLLGYKTFFNEFVAYERLSNLIHNREKGGSMYINGVKQYMTVRSETIATYALCGFANFGSLGLVIGGLTSIAPSKRKEIAGGAFRAMIAGTVACFMTACIAGMLSVPGVEVPCHILLGNAFNSTNFLANSTALVECCQEVFTSVNVSKPIFPGGNYSLSSWKGCCRILDLPASHC
;
A
#
# COMPACT_ATOMS: atom_id res chain seq x y z
N GLU A 1 18.27 0.28 -57.41
CA GLU A 1 19.20 0.67 -56.33
C GLU A 1 19.29 2.17 -56.12
N LYS A 2 19.83 3.00 -57.04
CA LYS A 2 20.00 4.46 -56.79
C LYS A 2 18.79 5.23 -56.20
N LYS A 3 17.57 4.99 -56.72
CA LYS A 3 16.35 5.62 -56.16
C LYS A 3 15.97 5.11 -54.75
N TYR A 4 16.30 3.86 -54.44
CA TYR A 4 16.09 3.28 -53.10
C TYR A 4 17.10 3.82 -52.10
N ASP A 5 18.35 4.01 -52.53
CA ASP A 5 19.41 4.61 -51.72
C ASP A 5 19.16 6.10 -51.46
N GLU A 6 18.68 6.85 -52.46
CA GLU A 6 18.26 8.25 -52.29
C GLU A 6 17.08 8.39 -51.31
N VAL A 7 16.10 7.49 -51.37
CA VAL A 7 14.97 7.48 -50.42
C VAL A 7 15.43 7.05 -49.02
N CYS A 8 16.34 6.08 -48.90
CA CYS A 8 16.92 5.68 -47.63
C CYS A 8 17.75 6.80 -46.99
N ASP A 9 18.52 7.54 -47.77
CA ASP A 9 19.31 8.67 -47.30
C ASP A 9 18.44 9.88 -46.95
N PHE A 10 17.38 10.15 -47.71
CA PHE A 10 16.36 11.14 -47.35
C PHE A 10 15.65 10.77 -46.04
N CYS A 11 15.22 9.51 -45.90
CA CYS A 11 14.59 9.00 -44.68
C CYS A 11 15.55 9.02 -43.48
N LYS A 12 16.84 8.72 -43.65
CA LYS A 12 17.84 8.86 -42.59
C LYS A 12 18.07 10.32 -42.20
N LYS A 13 18.15 11.22 -43.18
CA LYS A 13 18.36 12.67 -42.97
C LYS A 13 17.17 13.35 -42.31
N HIS A 14 15.94 12.92 -42.61
CA HIS A 14 14.71 13.49 -42.06
C HIS A 14 14.00 12.62 -41.01
N LYS A 15 14.64 11.54 -40.55
CA LYS A 15 14.07 10.53 -39.63
C LYS A 15 13.37 11.15 -38.43
N THR A 16 13.98 12.16 -37.80
CA THR A 16 13.43 12.82 -36.62
C THR A 16 12.19 13.65 -36.94
N ARG A 17 12.20 14.41 -38.05
CA ARG A 17 11.04 15.21 -38.49
C ARG A 17 9.88 14.31 -38.93
N ILE A 18 10.17 13.28 -39.72
CA ILE A 18 9.17 12.30 -40.16
C ILE A 18 8.51 11.64 -38.94
N ARG A 19 9.32 11.23 -37.95
CA ARG A 19 8.82 10.64 -36.70
C ARG A 19 7.91 11.61 -35.92
N TYR A 20 8.27 12.89 -35.82
CA TYR A 20 7.40 13.88 -35.18
C TYR A 20 6.09 14.11 -35.92
N VAL A 21 6.10 14.13 -37.26
CA VAL A 21 4.86 14.24 -38.05
C VAL A 21 3.96 13.04 -37.82
N ILE A 22 4.51 11.82 -37.86
CA ILE A 22 3.75 10.59 -37.60
C ILE A 22 3.15 10.61 -36.18
N TYR A 23 3.95 10.94 -35.16
CA TYR A 23 3.43 11.04 -33.79
C TYR A 23 2.39 12.16 -33.64
N GLY A 24 2.58 13.30 -34.30
CA GLY A 24 1.61 14.39 -34.31
C GLY A 24 0.26 13.93 -34.87
N ILE A 25 0.26 13.25 -36.01
CA ILE A 25 -0.95 12.69 -36.63
C ILE A 25 -1.63 11.68 -35.71
N LEU A 26 -0.86 10.74 -35.14
CA LEU A 26 -1.41 9.73 -34.22
C LEU A 26 -2.01 10.36 -32.95
N ILE A 27 -1.36 11.37 -32.37
CA ILE A 27 -1.88 12.09 -31.20
C ILE A 27 -3.17 12.84 -31.58
N THR A 28 -3.21 13.52 -32.73
CA THR A 28 -4.45 14.19 -33.17
C THR A 28 -5.59 13.21 -33.44
N ALA A 29 -5.30 12.05 -34.04
CA ALA A 29 -6.30 11.00 -34.24
C ALA A 29 -6.81 10.44 -32.91
N TYR A 30 -5.90 10.23 -31.96
CA TYR A 30 -6.25 9.81 -30.60
C TYR A 30 -7.15 10.84 -29.89
N LEU A 31 -6.77 12.13 -29.92
CA LEU A 31 -7.58 13.19 -29.33
C LEU A 31 -8.96 13.31 -29.99
N ALA A 32 -9.04 13.19 -31.31
CA ALA A 32 -10.31 13.15 -32.03
C ALA A 32 -11.20 11.97 -31.59
N ALA A 33 -10.60 10.78 -31.41
CA ALA A 33 -11.31 9.61 -30.90
C ALA A 33 -11.81 9.81 -29.45
N VAL A 34 -11.01 10.44 -28.59
CA VAL A 34 -11.39 10.76 -27.21
C VAL A 34 -12.57 11.73 -27.19
N ILE A 35 -12.51 12.80 -28.00
CA ILE A 35 -13.60 13.77 -28.13
C ILE A 35 -14.86 13.08 -28.63
N ALA A 36 -14.76 12.27 -29.69
CA ALA A 36 -15.88 11.50 -30.22
C ALA A 36 -16.52 10.60 -29.15
N ALA A 37 -15.71 9.84 -28.40
CA ALA A 37 -16.19 9.00 -27.31
C ALA A 37 -16.90 9.81 -26.20
N CYS A 38 -16.37 10.99 -25.86
CA CYS A 38 -16.99 11.89 -24.88
C CYS A 38 -18.34 12.44 -25.37
N THR A 39 -18.46 12.76 -26.67
CA THR A 39 -19.72 13.24 -27.24
C THR A 39 -20.80 12.17 -27.32
N LEU A 40 -20.42 10.91 -27.55
CA LEU A 40 -21.38 9.79 -27.67
C LEU A 40 -21.91 9.35 -26.31
N ASN A 41 -21.03 9.11 -25.34
CA ASN A 41 -21.43 8.74 -23.98
C ASN A 41 -20.36 9.15 -22.96
N PHE A 42 -20.55 10.33 -22.39
CA PHE A 42 -19.58 10.91 -21.45
C PHE A 42 -19.37 10.04 -20.20
N GLN A 43 -20.42 9.42 -19.65
CA GLN A 43 -20.27 8.61 -18.45
C GLN A 43 -19.35 7.41 -18.67
N ARG A 44 -19.48 6.72 -19.80
CA ARG A 44 -18.59 5.60 -20.14
C ARG A 44 -17.18 6.07 -20.50
N ALA A 45 -17.05 7.27 -21.06
CA ALA A 45 -15.77 7.85 -21.45
C ALA A 45 -15.01 8.57 -20.31
N LEU A 46 -15.61 8.70 -19.12
CA LEU A 46 -15.07 9.50 -18.02
C LEU A 46 -13.63 9.14 -17.65
N ALA A 47 -13.32 7.85 -17.52
CA ALA A 47 -11.97 7.40 -17.18
C ALA A 47 -10.94 7.79 -18.27
N LEU A 48 -11.28 7.58 -19.54
CA LEU A 48 -10.44 7.96 -20.68
C LEU A 48 -10.23 9.48 -20.73
N PHE A 49 -11.29 10.25 -20.49
CA PHE A 49 -11.23 11.72 -20.45
C PHE A 49 -10.33 12.22 -19.31
N VAL A 50 -10.46 11.67 -18.10
CA VAL A 50 -9.63 12.05 -16.96
C VAL A 50 -8.15 11.70 -17.20
N ILE A 51 -7.86 10.48 -17.68
CA ILE A 51 -6.48 10.06 -17.98
C ILE A 51 -5.85 10.95 -19.04
N THR A 52 -6.58 11.30 -20.09
CA THR A 52 -6.07 12.16 -21.17
C THR A 52 -5.81 13.59 -20.71
N ILE A 53 -6.71 14.18 -19.94
CA ILE A 53 -6.50 15.50 -19.35
C ILE A 53 -5.29 15.49 -18.41
N LEU A 54 -5.17 14.48 -17.55
CA LEU A 54 -4.02 14.36 -16.65
C LEU A 54 -2.72 14.20 -17.43
N ALA A 55 -2.71 13.37 -18.49
CA ALA A 55 -1.55 13.20 -19.35
C ALA A 55 -1.12 14.52 -20.00
N ILE A 56 -2.06 15.27 -20.57
CA ILE A 56 -1.81 16.59 -21.16
C ILE A 56 -1.29 17.55 -20.09
N PHE A 57 -1.96 17.61 -18.93
CA PHE A 57 -1.57 18.46 -17.81
C PHE A 57 -0.13 18.20 -17.36
N PHE A 58 0.24 16.94 -17.17
CA PHE A 58 1.58 16.57 -16.72
C PHE A 58 2.65 16.80 -17.80
N ILE A 59 2.36 16.53 -19.08
CA ILE A 59 3.27 16.86 -20.19
C ILE A 59 3.48 18.37 -20.27
N CYS A 60 2.41 19.16 -20.18
CA CYS A 60 2.49 20.62 -20.15
C CYS A 60 3.27 21.11 -18.93
N TRP A 61 3.01 20.55 -17.75
CA TRP A 61 3.70 20.88 -16.51
C TRP A 61 5.20 20.61 -16.62
N ASP A 62 5.61 19.45 -17.16
CA ASP A 62 7.02 19.10 -17.34
C ASP A 62 7.70 20.02 -18.36
N PHE A 63 7.03 20.32 -19.47
CA PHE A 63 7.54 21.25 -20.47
C PHE A 63 7.70 22.67 -19.89
N LEU A 64 6.73 23.13 -19.09
CA LEU A 64 6.77 24.44 -18.45
C LEU A 64 7.87 24.52 -17.39
N ILE A 65 8.01 23.50 -16.54
CA ILE A 65 9.09 23.44 -15.56
C ILE A 65 10.44 23.47 -16.27
N ALA A 66 10.67 22.64 -17.29
CA ALA A 66 11.94 22.61 -18.00
C ALA A 66 12.27 23.93 -18.71
N LYS A 67 11.26 24.64 -19.25
CA LYS A 67 11.45 25.90 -19.97
C LYS A 67 11.62 27.11 -19.03
N TYR A 68 10.98 27.08 -17.87
CA TYR A 68 10.91 28.23 -16.96
C TYR A 68 11.60 28.00 -15.62
N GLU A 69 12.40 26.93 -15.46
CA GLU A 69 13.08 26.61 -14.21
C GLU A 69 13.82 27.82 -13.62
N ASP A 70 14.65 28.49 -14.43
CA ASP A 70 15.39 29.68 -14.01
C ASP A 70 14.48 30.85 -13.61
N ARG A 71 13.37 31.05 -14.34
CA ARG A 71 12.40 32.11 -14.03
C ARG A 71 11.59 31.80 -12.77
N ILE A 72 11.21 30.54 -12.56
CA ILE A 72 10.50 30.07 -11.37
C ILE A 72 11.43 30.23 -10.16
N ALA A 73 12.68 29.79 -10.28
CA ALA A 73 13.69 29.96 -9.23
C ALA A 73 13.92 31.44 -8.92
N ALA A 74 14.01 32.30 -9.94
CA ALA A 74 14.15 33.75 -9.76
C ALA A 74 12.91 34.38 -9.10
N PHE A 75 11.71 33.98 -9.51
CA PHE A 75 10.43 34.47 -8.96
C PHE A 75 10.24 34.11 -7.48
N PHE A 76 10.59 32.88 -7.10
CA PHE A 76 10.53 32.44 -5.71
C PHE A 76 11.75 32.86 -4.89
N SER A 77 12.84 33.35 -5.50
CA SER A 77 14.04 33.79 -4.79
C SER A 77 13.83 34.92 -3.75
N PRO A 78 13.06 36.00 -4.01
CA PRO A 78 12.78 37.01 -2.99
C PRO A 78 11.93 36.44 -1.84
N GLY A 79 10.93 35.61 -2.17
CA GLY A 79 10.10 34.92 -1.20
C GLY A 79 10.92 33.98 -0.32
N LYS A 80 11.84 33.21 -0.91
CA LYS A 80 12.75 32.31 -0.20
C LYS A 80 13.70 33.07 0.73
N ARG A 81 14.28 34.20 0.29
CA ARG A 81 15.14 35.04 1.15
C ARG A 81 14.36 35.62 2.32
N PHE A 82 13.12 36.07 2.09
CA PHE A 82 12.24 36.54 3.16
C PHE A 82 11.88 35.41 4.14
N LEU A 83 11.53 34.24 3.61
CA LEU A 83 11.29 33.02 4.37
C LEU A 83 12.49 32.60 5.21
N GLU A 84 13.70 32.63 4.66
CA GLU A 84 14.94 32.32 5.38
C GLU A 84 15.21 33.33 6.50
N LYS A 85 14.99 34.63 6.24
CA LYS A 85 15.15 35.69 7.24
C LYS A 85 14.15 35.56 8.39
N GLN A 86 12.91 35.17 8.09
CA GLN A 86 11.84 34.98 9.08
C GLN A 86 11.71 33.52 9.55
N TRP A 87 12.59 32.61 9.11
CA TRP A 87 12.43 31.17 9.30
C TRP A 87 12.39 30.80 10.78
N PHE A 88 13.13 31.54 11.61
CA PHE A 88 13.12 31.36 13.06
C PHE A 88 11.70 31.51 13.62
N TRP A 89 11.04 32.64 13.35
CA TRP A 89 9.67 32.89 13.80
C TRP A 89 8.64 31.99 13.11
N LEU A 90 8.77 31.82 11.78
CA LEU A 90 7.85 31.00 11.00
C LEU A 90 7.86 29.54 11.45
N LYS A 91 9.02 28.99 11.81
CA LYS A 91 9.14 27.61 12.32
C LYS A 91 8.34 27.43 13.62
N TRP A 92 8.43 28.39 14.55
CA TRP A 92 7.67 28.34 15.79
C TRP A 92 6.17 28.51 15.54
N VAL A 93 5.77 29.47 14.71
CA VAL A 93 4.36 29.67 14.33
C VAL A 93 3.79 28.42 13.66
N LEU A 94 4.50 27.84 12.69
CA LEU A 94 4.04 26.65 11.97
C LEU A 94 3.97 25.42 12.90
N CYS A 95 4.92 25.28 13.84
CA CYS A 95 4.87 24.22 14.84
C CYS A 95 3.70 24.40 15.81
N VAL A 96 3.44 25.61 16.29
CA VAL A 96 2.27 25.92 17.14
C VAL A 96 0.97 25.68 16.39
N VAL A 97 0.84 26.18 15.15
CA VAL A 97 -0.35 25.95 14.32
C VAL A 97 -0.58 24.45 14.10
N LEU A 98 0.45 23.69 13.74
CA LEU A 98 0.32 22.26 13.50
C LEU A 98 -0.02 21.50 14.79
N ALA A 99 0.57 21.87 15.93
CA ALA A 99 0.21 21.33 17.23
C ALA A 99 -1.25 21.66 17.59
N THR A 100 -1.69 22.91 17.40
CA THR A 100 -3.09 23.28 17.64
C THR A 100 -4.04 22.50 16.73
N LEU A 101 -3.74 22.36 15.43
CA LEU A 101 -4.56 21.59 14.50
C LEU A 101 -4.67 20.12 14.91
N VAL A 102 -3.56 19.50 15.35
CA VAL A 102 -3.58 18.13 15.87
C VAL A 102 -4.41 18.04 17.15
N ILE A 103 -4.26 18.99 18.08
CA ILE A 103 -5.04 19.02 19.34
C ILE A 103 -6.53 19.22 19.04
N PHE A 104 -6.88 20.17 18.17
CA PHE A 104 -8.24 20.39 17.71
C PHE A 104 -8.80 19.12 17.05
N TRP A 105 -8.04 18.47 16.17
CA TRP A 105 -8.48 17.23 15.55
C TRP A 105 -8.68 16.10 16.58
N LEU A 106 -7.75 15.94 17.54
CA LEU A 106 -7.88 14.95 18.62
C LEU A 106 -9.11 15.20 19.50
N ILE A 107 -9.41 16.46 19.83
CA ILE A 107 -10.55 16.83 20.68
C ILE A 107 -11.88 16.70 19.93
N PHE A 108 -11.94 17.18 18.69
CA PHE A 108 -13.19 17.26 17.95
C PHE A 108 -13.54 15.98 17.19
N ASP A 109 -12.54 15.28 16.67
CA ASP A 109 -12.72 14.09 15.84
C ASP A 109 -12.52 12.81 16.67
N THR A 110 -11.32 12.64 17.24
CA THR A 110 -10.90 11.38 17.88
C THR A 110 -11.62 11.13 19.22
N ALA A 111 -11.73 12.15 20.07
CA ALA A 111 -12.36 12.02 21.39
C ALA A 111 -13.88 11.80 21.30
N LYS A 112 -14.54 12.25 20.23
CA LYS A 112 -15.97 12.01 20.00
C LYS A 112 -16.26 10.60 19.45
N GLN A 113 -15.30 9.97 18.78
CA GLN A 113 -15.49 8.68 18.11
C GLN A 113 -15.10 7.46 18.96
N GLY A 114 -14.30 7.63 20.01
CA GLY A 114 -14.13 6.64 21.08
C GLY A 114 -12.69 6.45 21.59
N SER A 115 -12.55 5.74 22.71
CA SER A 115 -11.27 5.49 23.38
C SER A 115 -10.22 4.76 22.52
N ARG A 116 -10.66 3.96 21.55
CA ARG A 116 -9.78 3.09 20.73
C ARG A 116 -8.92 3.86 19.73
N GLN A 117 -9.44 4.94 19.16
CA GLN A 117 -8.66 5.77 18.24
C GLN A 117 -7.58 6.58 19.00
N LEU A 118 -7.85 6.95 20.26
CA LEU A 118 -6.82 7.52 21.15
C LEU A 118 -5.70 6.52 21.43
N ILE A 119 -6.01 5.22 21.57
CA ILE A 119 -4.99 4.18 21.71
C ILE A 119 -4.09 4.15 20.47
N SER A 120 -4.66 4.17 19.25
CA SER A 120 -3.87 4.23 18.01
C SER A 120 -2.94 5.46 17.95
N PHE A 121 -3.42 6.63 18.38
CA PHE A 121 -2.58 7.83 18.46
C PHE A 121 -1.47 7.68 19.51
N GLY A 122 -1.80 7.16 20.71
CA GLY A 122 -0.83 6.83 21.75
C GLY A 122 0.21 5.84 21.25
N GLY A 123 -0.20 4.83 20.49
CA GLY A 123 0.67 3.86 19.81
C GLY A 123 1.64 4.52 18.86
N LEU A 124 1.17 5.44 18.00
CA LEU A 124 2.03 6.21 17.09
C LEU A 124 3.13 6.96 17.85
N VAL A 125 2.78 7.65 18.94
CA VAL A 125 3.74 8.34 19.81
C VAL A 125 4.71 7.35 20.46
N MET A 126 4.21 6.22 20.96
CA MET A 126 5.04 5.17 21.58
C MET A 126 6.02 4.55 20.58
N TYR A 127 5.63 4.33 19.32
CA TYR A 127 6.55 3.84 18.29
C TYR A 127 7.67 4.85 17.98
N VAL A 128 7.35 6.15 17.93
CA VAL A 128 8.36 7.20 17.81
C VAL A 128 9.30 7.18 19.03
N LEU A 129 8.77 7.03 20.24
CA LEU A 129 9.58 6.94 21.46
C LEU A 129 10.48 5.70 21.47
N LEU A 130 9.96 4.53 21.10
CA LEU A 130 10.74 3.29 21.01
C LEU A 130 11.88 3.43 20.00
N MET A 131 11.61 3.98 18.81
CA MET A 131 12.65 4.23 17.80
C MET A 131 13.66 5.28 18.26
N PHE A 132 13.25 6.28 19.03
CA PHE A 132 14.15 7.28 19.60
C PHE A 132 15.07 6.70 20.69
N ILE A 133 14.52 5.92 21.63
CA ILE A 133 15.27 5.30 22.73
C ILE A 133 16.31 4.31 22.19
N PHE A 134 15.94 3.50 21.21
CA PHE A 134 16.84 2.50 20.61
C PHE A 134 17.65 3.04 19.41
N SER A 135 17.56 4.35 19.13
CA SER A 135 18.30 5.03 18.06
C SER A 135 19.81 4.90 18.28
N LYS A 136 20.57 4.74 17.19
CA LYS A 136 22.04 4.69 17.27
C LYS A 136 22.65 6.03 17.67
N TYR A 137 22.02 7.14 17.27
CA TYR A 137 22.52 8.50 17.50
C TYR A 137 21.38 9.46 17.92
N PRO A 138 20.79 9.31 19.12
CA PRO A 138 19.60 10.06 19.54
C PRO A 138 19.83 11.58 19.56
N THR A 139 21.06 12.04 19.84
CA THR A 139 21.41 13.47 19.86
C THR A 139 21.59 14.09 18.47
N ARG A 140 21.64 13.28 17.41
CA ARG A 140 21.85 13.71 16.02
C ARG A 140 20.59 13.58 15.15
N VAL A 141 19.43 13.29 15.76
CA VAL A 141 18.16 13.15 15.03
C VAL A 141 17.77 14.47 14.38
N ALA A 142 17.68 14.46 13.05
CA ALA A 142 17.06 15.54 12.31
C ALA A 142 15.54 15.38 12.36
N TRP A 143 14.86 16.21 13.14
CA TRP A 143 13.41 16.08 13.35
C TRP A 143 12.55 16.47 12.13
N ARG A 144 13.10 17.18 11.15
CA ARG A 144 12.37 17.55 9.93
C ARG A 144 11.84 16.33 9.16
N PRO A 145 12.66 15.34 8.73
CA PRO A 145 12.16 14.16 8.05
C PRO A 145 11.24 13.32 8.95
N VAL A 146 11.48 13.26 10.26
CA VAL A 146 10.63 12.49 11.18
C VAL A 146 9.22 13.07 11.22
N PHE A 147 9.06 14.35 11.58
CA PHE A 147 7.74 14.99 11.67
C PHE A 147 7.08 15.16 10.30
N SER A 148 7.85 15.52 9.27
CA SER A 148 7.30 15.70 7.91
C SER A 148 6.86 14.37 7.31
N GLY A 149 7.58 13.27 7.58
CA GLY A 149 7.19 11.95 7.12
C GLY A 149 5.92 11.47 7.80
N ILE A 150 5.81 11.62 9.13
CA ILE A 150 4.56 11.34 9.88
C ILE A 150 3.41 12.22 9.38
N GLY A 151 3.67 13.52 9.20
CA GLY A 151 2.68 14.46 8.67
C GLY A 151 2.22 14.08 7.26
N LEU A 152 3.13 13.67 6.37
CA LEU A 152 2.80 13.31 5.00
C LEU A 152 1.96 12.02 4.95
N GLN A 153 2.32 10.97 5.69
CA GLN A 153 1.47 9.77 5.78
C GLN A 153 0.12 10.06 6.45
N PHE A 154 0.06 10.95 7.45
CA PHE A 154 -1.20 11.32 8.11
C PHE A 154 -2.11 12.11 7.17
N VAL A 155 -1.58 13.10 6.45
CA VAL A 155 -2.33 13.88 5.45
C VAL A 155 -2.82 12.97 4.32
N LEU A 156 -1.96 12.08 3.81
CA LEU A 156 -2.37 11.10 2.80
C LEU A 156 -3.46 10.17 3.33
N GLY A 157 -3.29 9.63 4.53
CA GLY A 157 -4.30 8.80 5.19
C GLY A 157 -5.62 9.57 5.37
N LEU A 158 -5.59 10.82 5.81
CA LEU A 158 -6.79 11.64 6.01
C LEU A 158 -7.50 11.89 4.68
N LEU A 159 -6.76 12.25 3.63
CA LEU A 159 -7.34 12.45 2.31
C LEU A 159 -7.98 11.15 1.79
N ILE A 160 -7.31 10.01 1.92
CA ILE A 160 -7.75 8.75 1.31
C ILE A 160 -8.82 8.02 2.14
N LEU A 161 -8.65 7.93 3.47
CA LEU A 161 -9.51 7.13 4.34
C LEU A 161 -10.68 7.91 4.92
N ARG A 162 -10.54 9.24 5.12
CA ARG A 162 -11.57 10.04 5.78
C ARG A 162 -12.45 10.81 4.82
N THR A 163 -11.90 11.30 3.70
CA THR A 163 -12.71 12.04 2.72
C THR A 163 -13.41 11.08 1.76
N LYS A 164 -14.69 11.32 1.49
CA LYS A 164 -15.48 10.50 0.55
C LYS A 164 -14.82 10.45 -0.84
N VAL A 165 -14.38 11.61 -1.34
CA VAL A 165 -13.73 11.72 -2.65
C VAL A 165 -12.45 10.88 -2.72
N GLY A 166 -11.59 10.95 -1.68
CA GLY A 166 -10.36 10.16 -1.65
C GLY A 166 -10.63 8.66 -1.54
N PHE A 167 -11.61 8.26 -0.73
CA PHE A 167 -12.02 6.87 -0.60
C PHE A 167 -12.56 6.33 -1.93
N ASP A 168 -13.45 7.07 -2.60
CA ASP A 168 -14.03 6.69 -3.88
C ASP A 168 -12.95 6.52 -4.97
N ILE A 169 -11.96 7.43 -5.01
CA ILE A 169 -10.83 7.34 -5.96
C ILE A 169 -10.00 6.08 -5.70
N PHE A 170 -9.61 5.80 -4.46
CA PHE A 170 -8.77 4.64 -4.13
C PHE A 170 -9.54 3.32 -4.21
N ASN A 171 -10.85 3.33 -3.93
CA ASN A 171 -11.71 2.19 -4.14
C ASN A 171 -11.85 1.88 -5.64
N TRP A 172 -12.11 2.90 -6.47
CA TRP A 172 -12.12 2.75 -7.92
C TRP A 172 -10.79 2.22 -8.44
N LEU A 173 -9.66 2.79 -7.99
CA LEU A 173 -8.31 2.35 -8.38
C LEU A 173 -8.05 0.90 -7.92
N GLY A 174 -8.49 0.53 -6.72
CA GLY A 174 -8.43 -0.84 -6.21
C GLY A 174 -9.20 -1.83 -7.09
N ILE A 175 -10.43 -1.50 -7.48
CA ILE A 175 -11.23 -2.30 -8.41
C ILE A 175 -10.55 -2.42 -9.78
N GLN A 176 -10.01 -1.32 -10.32
CA GLN A 176 -9.29 -1.37 -11.59
C GLN A 176 -8.06 -2.27 -11.53
N ILE A 177 -7.31 -2.24 -10.42
CA ILE A 177 -6.19 -3.15 -10.20
C ILE A 177 -6.68 -4.58 -10.10
N GLN A 178 -7.77 -4.86 -9.38
CA GLN A 178 -8.34 -6.20 -9.32
C GLN A 178 -8.72 -6.73 -10.71
N THR A 179 -9.46 -5.94 -11.51
CA THR A 179 -9.80 -6.30 -12.90
C THR A 179 -8.57 -6.49 -13.77
N PHE A 180 -7.55 -5.65 -13.57
CA PHE A 180 -6.28 -5.80 -14.29
C PHE A 180 -5.59 -7.13 -13.96
N LEU A 181 -5.61 -7.57 -12.70
CA LEU A 181 -5.01 -8.84 -12.28
C LEU A 181 -5.82 -10.04 -12.78
N GLU A 182 -7.13 -9.92 -12.96
CA GLU A 182 -7.99 -10.94 -13.57
C GLU A 182 -7.60 -11.24 -15.03
N TYR A 183 -6.96 -10.32 -15.75
CA TYR A 183 -6.44 -10.61 -17.10
C TYR A 183 -5.34 -11.67 -17.10
N SER A 184 -4.65 -11.89 -15.98
CA SER A 184 -3.68 -12.98 -15.85
C SER A 184 -4.35 -14.37 -15.95
N ASP A 185 -5.66 -14.47 -15.69
CA ASP A 185 -6.40 -15.72 -15.77
C ASP A 185 -6.45 -16.28 -17.17
N ALA A 186 -6.44 -15.43 -18.20
CA ALA A 186 -6.36 -15.88 -19.58
C ALA A 186 -5.05 -16.65 -19.84
N GLY A 187 -3.94 -16.16 -19.29
CA GLY A 187 -2.64 -16.82 -19.36
C GLY A 187 -2.59 -18.09 -18.51
N ALA A 188 -3.08 -18.01 -17.27
CA ALA A 188 -3.12 -19.15 -16.35
C ALA A 188 -3.99 -20.30 -16.89
N LYS A 189 -5.20 -19.98 -17.38
CA LYS A 189 -6.12 -20.94 -17.99
C LYS A 189 -5.53 -21.60 -19.23
N PHE A 190 -4.78 -20.86 -20.04
CA PHE A 190 -4.11 -21.42 -21.22
C PHE A 190 -2.96 -22.36 -20.85
N VAL A 191 -2.10 -21.97 -19.91
CA VAL A 191 -0.89 -22.73 -19.54
C VAL A 191 -1.20 -23.93 -18.65
N PHE A 192 -2.12 -23.79 -17.70
CA PHE A 192 -2.43 -24.81 -16.68
C PHE A 192 -3.78 -25.51 -16.90
N GLY A 193 -4.54 -25.12 -17.93
CA GLY A 193 -5.86 -25.68 -18.26
C GLY A 193 -7.01 -25.06 -17.46
N GLU A 194 -8.23 -25.54 -17.68
CA GLU A 194 -9.45 -24.96 -17.07
C GLU A 194 -9.54 -25.16 -15.55
N LYS A 195 -8.81 -26.14 -15.01
CA LYS A 195 -8.78 -26.48 -13.57
C LYS A 195 -7.66 -25.76 -12.80
N TYR A 196 -7.14 -24.66 -13.32
CA TYR A 196 -6.09 -23.88 -12.67
C TYR A 196 -6.51 -23.34 -11.28
N THR A 197 -7.81 -23.27 -10.99
CA THR A 197 -8.36 -22.87 -9.69
C THR A 197 -8.19 -23.92 -8.59
N ASP A 198 -7.98 -25.20 -8.93
CA ASP A 198 -7.89 -26.30 -7.95
C ASP A 198 -6.66 -26.16 -7.05
N HIS A 199 -5.54 -25.73 -7.63
CA HIS A 199 -4.34 -25.35 -6.87
C HIS A 199 -4.19 -23.82 -6.88
N PHE A 200 -5.13 -23.15 -6.22
CA PHE A 200 -5.30 -21.71 -6.20
C PHE A 200 -3.98 -20.93 -6.05
N PHE A 201 -3.15 -21.29 -5.07
CA PHE A 201 -1.88 -20.58 -4.87
C PHE A 201 -0.91 -20.72 -6.05
N ALA A 202 -0.60 -21.96 -6.45
CA ALA A 202 0.43 -22.21 -7.46
C ALA A 202 0.01 -21.78 -8.87
N PHE A 203 -1.27 -21.97 -9.23
CA PHE A 203 -1.75 -21.80 -10.59
C PHE A 203 -2.66 -20.59 -10.82
N LYS A 204 -3.11 -19.89 -9.76
CA LYS A 204 -3.82 -18.60 -9.88
C LYS A 204 -3.02 -17.44 -9.30
N VAL A 205 -2.44 -17.60 -8.10
CA VAL A 205 -1.72 -16.50 -7.43
C VAL A 205 -0.34 -16.23 -8.05
N LEU A 206 0.48 -17.25 -8.27
CA LEU A 206 1.82 -17.05 -8.84
C LEU A 206 1.83 -16.50 -10.28
N PRO A 207 0.91 -16.86 -11.19
CA PRO A 207 0.84 -16.25 -12.51
C PRO A 207 0.55 -14.75 -12.50
N ILE A 208 -0.18 -14.25 -11.49
CA ILE A 208 -0.40 -12.80 -11.30
C ILE A 208 0.96 -12.08 -11.14
N VAL A 209 1.89 -12.67 -10.39
CA VAL A 209 3.24 -12.11 -10.17
C VAL A 209 4.01 -12.01 -11.50
N VAL A 210 3.93 -13.04 -12.35
CA VAL A 210 4.55 -13.07 -13.69
C VAL A 210 3.98 -11.97 -14.59
N PHE A 211 2.65 -11.87 -14.63
CA PHE A 211 1.94 -10.89 -15.44
C PHE A 211 2.27 -9.46 -15.00
N PHE A 212 2.25 -9.19 -13.69
CA PHE A 212 2.57 -7.87 -13.16
C PHE A 212 4.03 -7.50 -13.42
N SER A 213 4.98 -8.42 -13.22
CA SER A 213 6.41 -8.21 -13.53
C SER A 213 6.63 -7.82 -15.00
N THR A 214 5.92 -8.49 -15.91
CA THR A 214 5.95 -8.19 -17.35
C THR A 214 5.48 -6.76 -17.64
N VAL A 215 4.35 -6.36 -17.06
CA VAL A 215 3.79 -5.01 -17.25
C VAL A 215 4.68 -3.94 -16.62
N MET A 216 5.25 -4.18 -15.44
CA MET A 216 6.19 -3.25 -14.82
C MET A 216 7.41 -3.03 -15.70
N SER A 217 8.01 -4.09 -16.24
CA SER A 217 9.14 -3.97 -17.17
C SER A 217 8.79 -3.14 -18.42
N MET A 218 7.58 -3.34 -18.98
CA MET A 218 7.07 -2.51 -20.08
C MET A 218 6.95 -1.03 -19.68
N LEU A 219 6.39 -0.72 -18.51
CA LEU A 219 6.24 0.66 -18.02
C LEU A 219 7.60 1.32 -17.74
N TYR A 220 8.61 0.55 -17.30
CA TYR A 220 9.99 1.01 -17.18
C TYR A 220 10.66 1.27 -18.53
N HIS A 221 10.42 0.43 -19.54
CA HIS A 221 10.93 0.66 -20.89
C HIS A 221 10.32 1.94 -21.52
N VAL A 222 9.01 2.15 -21.33
CA VAL A 222 8.31 3.34 -21.82
C VAL A 222 8.78 4.62 -21.11
N GLY A 223 9.27 4.53 -19.87
CA GLY A 223 9.70 5.68 -19.08
C GLY A 223 8.66 6.20 -18.08
N PHE A 224 7.47 5.59 -18.03
CA PHE A 224 6.38 6.05 -17.17
C PHE A 224 6.70 5.84 -15.68
N MET A 225 7.28 4.68 -15.32
CA MET A 225 7.66 4.41 -13.92
C MET A 225 8.73 5.37 -13.43
N GLN A 226 9.75 5.67 -14.24
CA GLN A 226 10.79 6.62 -13.87
C GLN A 226 10.23 8.03 -13.68
N TRP A 227 9.31 8.43 -14.56
CA TRP A 227 8.61 9.70 -14.42
C TRP A 227 7.80 9.75 -13.11
N LEU A 228 6.98 8.73 -12.85
CA LEU A 228 6.12 8.66 -11.66
C LEU A 228 6.94 8.65 -10.37
N ILE A 229 7.94 7.76 -10.27
CA ILE A 229 8.84 7.65 -9.12
C ILE A 229 9.63 8.94 -8.93
N GLY A 230 10.07 9.57 -10.03
CA GLY A 230 10.75 10.87 -10.00
C GLY A 230 9.88 11.97 -9.38
N LYS A 231 8.58 12.03 -9.73
CA LYS A 231 7.64 12.99 -9.16
C LYS A 231 7.37 12.74 -7.68
N VAL A 232 7.06 11.51 -7.30
CA VAL A 232 6.78 11.16 -5.91
C VAL A 232 8.02 11.38 -5.04
N GLY A 233 9.19 10.96 -5.52
CA GLY A 233 10.46 11.15 -4.82
C GLY A 233 10.84 12.63 -4.67
N TRP A 234 10.58 13.46 -5.70
CA TRP A 234 10.77 14.92 -5.61
C TRP A 234 9.88 15.57 -4.56
N ILE A 235 8.59 15.19 -4.49
CA ILE A 235 7.67 15.65 -3.45
C ILE A 235 8.23 15.29 -2.07
N MET A 236 8.57 14.02 -1.85
CA MET A 236 9.13 13.56 -0.59
C MET A 236 10.42 14.30 -0.22
N GLN A 237 11.31 14.50 -1.18
CA GLN A 237 12.57 15.21 -0.98
C GLN A 237 12.36 16.66 -0.53
N ILE A 238 11.40 17.38 -1.13
CA ILE A 238 11.09 18.77 -0.75
C ILE A 238 10.54 18.85 0.67
N PHE A 239 9.55 18.02 1.01
CA PHE A 239 8.93 18.07 2.33
C PHE A 239 9.90 17.59 3.42
N MET A 240 10.50 16.42 3.22
CA MET A 240 11.31 15.75 4.25
C MET A 240 12.74 16.28 4.34
N GLY A 241 13.28 16.87 3.27
CA GLY A 241 14.66 17.34 3.22
C GLY A 241 15.69 16.20 3.19
N THR A 242 15.25 15.00 2.83
CA THR A 242 16.07 13.81 2.60
C THR A 242 16.87 13.93 1.30
N THR A 243 17.85 13.05 1.11
CA THR A 243 18.66 13.08 -0.10
C THR A 243 17.89 12.55 -1.30
N PRO A 244 18.26 12.95 -2.54
CA PRO A 244 17.57 12.47 -3.73
C PRO A 244 17.58 10.94 -3.86
N VAL A 245 18.68 10.28 -3.47
CA VAL A 245 18.84 8.82 -3.60
C VAL A 245 17.83 8.08 -2.72
N GLU A 246 17.78 8.40 -1.43
CA GLU A 246 16.86 7.72 -0.52
C GLU A 246 15.40 8.07 -0.78
N SER A 247 15.10 9.29 -1.24
CA SER A 247 13.74 9.72 -1.59
C SER A 247 13.23 8.99 -2.83
N LEU A 248 14.07 8.83 -3.86
CA LEU A 248 13.73 8.08 -5.07
C LEU A 248 13.55 6.59 -4.78
N VAL A 249 14.39 6.00 -3.93
CA VAL A 249 14.23 4.59 -3.54
C VAL A 249 12.97 4.39 -2.71
N ALA A 250 12.68 5.27 -1.76
CA ALA A 250 11.46 5.18 -0.97
C ALA A 250 10.20 5.34 -1.83
N ALA A 251 10.21 6.25 -2.80
CA ALA A 251 9.15 6.38 -3.79
C ALA A 251 9.05 5.17 -4.73
N GLY A 252 10.20 4.60 -5.14
CA GLY A 252 10.24 3.40 -5.98
C GLY A 252 9.62 2.20 -5.29
N ASN A 253 9.92 2.02 -4.00
CA ASN A 253 9.40 0.94 -3.16
C ASN A 253 7.87 0.91 -2.99
N ILE A 254 7.15 1.98 -3.40
CA ILE A 254 5.68 1.95 -3.50
C ILE A 254 5.21 0.94 -4.57
N PHE A 255 6.00 0.78 -5.63
CA PHE A 255 5.62 0.04 -6.83
C PHE A 255 6.48 -1.20 -7.07
N VAL A 256 7.78 -1.12 -6.80
CA VAL A 256 8.75 -2.19 -7.03
C VAL A 256 9.29 -2.75 -5.72
N GLY A 257 9.81 -3.98 -5.77
CA GLY A 257 10.25 -4.70 -4.58
C GLY A 257 11.58 -4.22 -3.99
N GLN A 258 11.87 -4.69 -2.78
CA GLN A 258 13.08 -4.33 -2.01
C GLN A 258 14.42 -4.57 -2.73
N THR A 259 14.47 -5.51 -3.69
CA THR A 259 15.68 -5.79 -4.49
C THR A 259 15.75 -5.00 -5.79
N GLU A 260 14.62 -4.48 -6.27
CA GLU A 260 14.50 -3.78 -7.55
C GLU A 260 14.62 -2.26 -7.39
N SER A 261 14.02 -1.70 -6.33
CA SER A 261 14.10 -0.26 -6.03
C SER A 261 15.53 0.28 -5.96
N PRO A 262 16.52 -0.41 -5.37
CA PRO A 262 17.90 0.06 -5.35
C PRO A 262 18.56 0.08 -6.73
N LEU A 263 18.07 -0.70 -7.71
CA LEU A 263 18.62 -0.69 -9.08
C LEU A 263 18.43 0.68 -9.75
N LEU A 264 17.34 1.39 -9.42
CA LEU A 264 17.03 2.73 -9.93
C LEU A 264 18.15 3.74 -9.66
N VAL A 265 18.90 3.52 -8.58
CA VAL A 265 19.98 4.39 -8.11
C VAL A 265 21.32 3.64 -8.05
N ARG A 266 21.45 2.51 -8.75
CA ARG A 266 22.64 1.65 -8.74
C ARG A 266 23.97 2.40 -8.86
N PRO A 267 24.15 3.37 -9.77
CA PRO A 267 25.42 4.10 -9.91
C PRO A 267 25.83 4.88 -8.65
N TYR A 268 24.87 5.22 -7.80
CA TYR A 268 25.04 6.10 -6.64
C TYR A 268 25.25 5.32 -5.33
N LEU A 269 24.78 4.07 -5.25
CA LEU A 269 24.89 3.23 -4.04
C LEU A 269 26.31 3.04 -3.48
N PRO A 270 27.39 2.97 -4.29
CA PRO A 270 28.74 2.92 -3.73
C PRO A 270 29.15 4.18 -2.94
N TYR A 271 28.47 5.31 -3.16
CA TYR A 271 28.83 6.62 -2.63
C TYR A 271 27.92 7.10 -1.50
N VAL A 272 26.83 6.38 -1.20
CA VAL A 272 25.89 6.77 -0.15
C VAL A 272 26.49 6.60 1.25
N THR A 273 25.98 7.36 2.20
CA THR A 273 26.30 7.25 3.63
C THR A 273 25.64 6.00 4.23
N LYS A 274 26.03 5.66 5.46
CA LYS A 274 25.41 4.55 6.20
C LYS A 274 23.92 4.80 6.51
N SER A 275 23.54 6.07 6.76
CA SER A 275 22.14 6.42 7.04
C SER A 275 21.28 6.39 5.78
N GLU A 276 21.80 6.89 4.65
CA GLU A 276 21.14 6.74 3.35
C GLU A 276 20.95 5.27 2.98
N LEU A 277 21.97 4.43 3.17
CA LEU A 277 21.87 2.99 2.94
C LEU A 277 20.86 2.32 3.87
N HIS A 278 20.82 2.71 5.14
CA HIS A 278 19.80 2.25 6.09
C HIS A 278 18.39 2.64 5.62
N ALA A 279 18.19 3.87 5.13
CA ALA A 279 16.91 4.30 4.58
C ALA A 279 16.49 3.51 3.32
N VAL A 280 17.43 3.21 2.43
CA VAL A 280 17.20 2.34 1.27
C VAL A 280 16.70 0.95 1.70
N MET A 281 17.34 0.34 2.70
CA MET A 281 16.93 -0.95 3.23
C MET A 281 15.58 -0.89 3.96
N THR A 282 15.40 0.09 4.85
CA THR A 282 14.14 0.28 5.61
C THR A 282 12.96 0.50 4.70
N ALA A 283 13.11 1.29 3.64
CA ALA A 283 12.06 1.49 2.63
C ALA A 283 11.63 0.17 1.99
N GLY A 284 12.59 -0.70 1.63
CA GLY A 284 12.28 -2.02 1.08
C GLY A 284 11.53 -2.93 2.05
N PHE A 285 11.92 -2.93 3.33
CA PHE A 285 11.23 -3.72 4.36
C PHE A 285 9.84 -3.18 4.72
N SER A 286 9.63 -1.87 4.59
CA SER A 286 8.38 -1.20 4.98
C SER A 286 7.26 -1.27 3.93
N THR A 287 7.56 -1.73 2.72
CA THR A 287 6.61 -1.75 1.61
C THR A 287 6.51 -3.14 1.00
N ILE A 288 5.54 -3.32 0.11
CA ILE A 288 5.37 -4.50 -0.72
C ILE A 288 5.55 -4.14 -2.19
N ALA A 289 5.97 -5.09 -3.00
CA ALA A 289 6.04 -4.91 -4.45
C ALA A 289 4.63 -4.95 -5.05
N GLY A 290 4.39 -4.19 -6.12
CA GLY A 290 3.15 -4.30 -6.88
C GLY A 290 2.92 -5.70 -7.46
N SER A 291 3.99 -6.47 -7.70
CA SER A 291 3.91 -7.85 -8.21
C SER A 291 3.26 -8.81 -7.23
N VAL A 292 3.49 -8.63 -5.93
CA VAL A 292 2.88 -9.45 -4.87
C VAL A 292 1.62 -8.82 -4.29
N LEU A 293 1.40 -7.52 -4.49
CA LEU A 293 0.17 -6.83 -4.11
C LEU A 293 -1.06 -7.56 -4.68
N GLY A 294 -0.99 -7.97 -5.94
CA GLY A 294 -2.08 -8.70 -6.58
C GLY A 294 -2.33 -10.09 -6.00
N ALA A 295 -1.30 -10.73 -5.45
CA ALA A 295 -1.45 -11.99 -4.73
C ALA A 295 -2.27 -11.80 -3.45
N TYR A 296 -2.00 -10.75 -2.66
CA TYR A 296 -2.76 -10.49 -1.44
C TYR A 296 -4.20 -10.08 -1.74
N ILE A 297 -4.43 -9.32 -2.82
CA ILE A 297 -5.79 -8.99 -3.29
C ILE A 297 -6.54 -10.29 -3.67
N SER A 298 -5.87 -11.24 -4.32
CA SER A 298 -6.49 -12.52 -4.67
C SER A 298 -6.84 -13.40 -3.45
N PHE A 299 -6.21 -13.15 -2.30
CA PHE A 299 -6.63 -13.74 -1.02
C PHE A 299 -7.86 -13.06 -0.42
N GLY A 300 -8.44 -12.03 -1.05
CA GLY A 300 -9.60 -11.31 -0.51
C GLY A 300 -9.23 -10.16 0.43
N VAL A 301 -7.96 -9.77 0.50
CA VAL A 301 -7.54 -8.56 1.22
C VAL A 301 -7.96 -7.32 0.42
N SER A 302 -8.52 -6.33 1.09
CA SER A 302 -8.99 -5.09 0.45
C SER A 302 -7.88 -4.39 -0.35
N ALA A 303 -8.09 -4.31 -1.68
CA ALA A 303 -7.16 -3.66 -2.60
C ALA A 303 -6.96 -2.17 -2.25
N SER A 304 -8.04 -1.47 -1.90
CA SER A 304 -7.98 -0.04 -1.56
C SER A 304 -7.10 0.20 -0.33
N HIS A 305 -7.20 -0.64 0.70
CA HIS A 305 -6.36 -0.55 1.88
C HIS A 305 -4.90 -0.91 1.63
N LEU A 306 -4.62 -1.96 0.85
CA LEU A 306 -3.24 -2.33 0.51
C LEU A 306 -2.55 -1.24 -0.32
N LEU A 307 -3.24 -0.65 -1.30
CA LEU A 307 -2.72 0.44 -2.11
C LEU A 307 -2.42 1.68 -1.27
N THR A 308 -3.34 2.02 -0.37
CA THR A 308 -3.18 3.15 0.55
C THR A 308 -2.00 2.91 1.49
N ALA A 309 -1.86 1.69 2.03
CA ALA A 309 -0.74 1.29 2.86
C ALA A 309 0.60 1.44 2.13
N SER A 310 0.71 0.94 0.89
CA SER A 310 1.95 1.06 0.10
C SER A 310 2.38 2.50 -0.12
N VAL A 311 1.44 3.40 -0.40
CA VAL A 311 1.74 4.83 -0.61
C VAL A 311 2.14 5.52 0.71
N MET A 312 1.46 5.20 1.82
CA MET A 312 1.77 5.75 3.15
C MET A 312 3.10 5.24 3.71
N SER A 313 3.50 4.01 3.38
CA SER A 313 4.73 3.41 3.88
C SER A 313 5.99 4.12 3.38
N ALA A 314 5.99 4.73 2.19
CA ALA A 314 7.16 5.44 1.68
C ALA A 314 7.63 6.59 2.60
N PRO A 315 6.80 7.59 2.97
CA PRO A 315 7.20 8.60 3.94
C PRO A 315 7.37 8.05 5.37
N ALA A 316 6.62 7.01 5.75
CA ALA A 316 6.80 6.35 7.06
C ALA A 316 8.20 5.73 7.18
N SER A 317 8.69 5.10 6.11
CA SER A 317 10.01 4.46 6.06
C SER A 317 11.16 5.44 6.25
N LEU A 318 11.06 6.62 5.65
CA LEU A 318 12.06 7.67 5.81
C LEU A 318 11.98 8.30 7.21
N ALA A 319 10.77 8.45 7.76
CA ALA A 319 10.60 8.93 9.13
C ALA A 319 11.23 7.98 10.15
N THR A 320 10.94 6.67 10.07
CA THR A 320 11.49 5.67 10.99
C THR A 320 12.98 5.48 10.79
N SER A 321 13.46 5.40 9.54
CA SER A 321 14.88 5.24 9.26
C SER A 321 15.71 6.42 9.80
N LYS A 322 15.29 7.67 9.53
CA LYS A 322 16.02 8.85 9.99
C LYS A 322 15.92 9.11 11.49
N LEU A 323 14.93 8.51 12.15
CA LEU A 323 14.84 8.49 13.60
C LEU A 323 15.76 7.43 14.23
N PHE A 324 15.77 6.22 13.66
CA PHE A 324 16.48 5.07 14.23
C PHE A 324 17.98 5.05 13.89
N TRP A 325 18.35 5.49 12.68
CA TRP A 325 19.73 5.68 12.24
C TRP A 325 19.90 7.04 11.52
N PRO A 326 20.05 8.13 12.29
CA PRO A 326 20.15 9.49 11.72
C PRO A 326 21.37 9.71 10.85
N GLU A 327 21.27 10.70 9.95
CA GLU A 327 22.39 11.13 9.11
C GLU A 327 23.46 11.84 9.96
N THR A 328 24.71 11.39 9.82
CA THR A 328 25.86 11.95 10.56
C THR A 328 26.96 12.42 9.62
N GLU A 329 26.95 11.95 8.38
CA GLU A 329 27.94 12.26 7.35
C GLU A 329 27.35 13.28 6.37
N LYS A 330 28.21 13.99 5.64
CA LYS A 330 27.74 14.87 4.56
C LYS A 330 27.42 14.02 3.34
N PRO A 331 26.18 14.07 2.80
CA PRO A 331 25.83 13.29 1.62
C PRO A 331 26.63 13.76 0.40
N LYS A 332 27.22 12.81 -0.34
CA LYS A 332 28.06 13.10 -1.51
C LYS A 332 27.24 13.42 -2.76
N VAL A 333 26.03 12.87 -2.84
CA VAL A 333 25.10 13.06 -3.95
C VAL A 333 24.11 14.14 -3.57
N THR A 334 24.13 15.27 -4.29
CA THR A 334 23.27 16.43 -4.00
C THR A 334 22.29 16.71 -5.12
N VAL A 335 21.24 17.47 -4.81
CA VAL A 335 20.11 17.81 -5.69
C VAL A 335 20.52 18.40 -7.05
N LYS A 336 21.71 19.01 -7.15
CA LYS A 336 22.20 19.65 -8.37
C LYS A 336 22.72 18.67 -9.43
N SER A 337 22.90 17.40 -9.10
CA SER A 337 23.15 16.37 -10.11
C SER A 337 21.81 15.84 -10.61
N ASP A 338 21.49 16.06 -11.89
CA ASP A 338 20.42 15.35 -12.59
C ASP A 338 20.61 13.85 -12.37
N LEU A 339 19.87 13.28 -11.42
CA LEU A 339 19.91 11.85 -11.17
C LEU A 339 19.27 11.15 -12.36
N LYS A 340 20.12 10.62 -13.24
CA LYS A 340 19.66 9.77 -14.33
C LYS A 340 19.35 8.40 -13.75
N MET A 341 18.06 8.12 -13.58
CA MET A 341 17.60 6.75 -13.35
C MET A 341 18.02 5.90 -14.55
N THR A 342 18.52 4.71 -14.28
CA THR A 342 18.82 3.73 -15.33
C THR A 342 17.53 3.38 -16.07
N LYS A 343 17.52 3.57 -17.39
CA LYS A 343 16.46 3.02 -18.25
C LYS A 343 16.74 1.53 -18.48
N GLY A 344 15.70 0.74 -18.69
CA GLY A 344 15.88 -0.66 -19.09
C GLY A 344 16.63 -0.74 -20.42
N ASP A 345 17.50 -1.74 -20.54
CA ASP A 345 18.37 -1.94 -21.72
C ASP A 345 17.64 -2.55 -22.93
N SER A 346 16.32 -2.75 -22.84
CA SER A 346 15.50 -3.34 -23.89
C SER A 346 15.37 -2.43 -25.11
N ASN A 347 15.45 -2.99 -26.32
CA ASN A 347 15.38 -2.24 -27.58
C ASN A 347 13.96 -1.89 -27.99
N ASN A 348 12.98 -2.73 -27.61
CA ASN A 348 11.58 -2.52 -27.91
C ASN A 348 10.68 -3.03 -26.77
N LEU A 349 9.40 -2.66 -26.83
CA LEU A 349 8.43 -2.96 -25.79
C LEU A 349 8.20 -4.46 -25.58
N LEU A 350 8.27 -5.26 -26.66
CA LEU A 350 8.07 -6.71 -26.58
C LEU A 350 9.28 -7.39 -25.91
N GLU A 351 10.49 -6.91 -26.18
CA GLU A 351 11.70 -7.33 -25.49
C GLU A 351 11.61 -7.00 -23.99
N ALA A 352 11.14 -5.79 -23.64
CA ALA A 352 10.91 -5.42 -22.25
C ALA A 352 9.90 -6.35 -21.55
N ALA A 353 8.80 -6.67 -22.24
CA ALA A 353 7.80 -7.61 -21.74
C ALA A 353 8.43 -9.00 -21.50
N SER A 354 9.16 -9.53 -22.48
CA SER A 354 9.81 -10.84 -22.36
C SER A 354 10.86 -10.86 -21.25
N GLN A 355 11.66 -9.80 -21.10
CA GLN A 355 12.63 -9.69 -20.01
C GLN A 355 11.93 -9.66 -18.64
N GLY A 356 10.81 -8.94 -18.51
CA GLY A 356 10.00 -8.89 -17.28
C GLY A 356 9.40 -10.25 -16.91
N ALA A 357 8.92 -11.00 -17.91
CA ALA A 357 8.45 -12.36 -17.72
C ALA A 357 9.60 -13.30 -17.30
N SER A 358 10.76 -13.25 -17.97
CA SER A 358 11.91 -14.08 -17.63
C SER A 358 12.47 -13.77 -16.24
N ALA A 359 12.55 -12.50 -15.85
CA ALA A 359 12.99 -12.09 -14.51
C ALA A 359 12.08 -12.65 -13.41
N SER A 360 10.78 -12.82 -13.71
CA SER A 360 9.81 -13.36 -12.75
C SER A 360 9.99 -14.85 -12.46
N ILE A 361 10.72 -15.62 -13.29
CA ILE A 361 10.96 -17.06 -13.07
C ILE A 361 11.61 -17.29 -11.69
N LEU A 362 12.71 -16.58 -11.43
CA LEU A 362 13.42 -16.68 -10.16
C LEU A 362 12.57 -16.15 -9.00
N LEU A 363 11.83 -15.06 -9.22
CA LEU A 363 10.95 -14.47 -8.21
C LEU A 363 9.87 -15.46 -7.76
N VAL A 364 9.13 -16.02 -8.71
CA VAL A 364 8.04 -16.97 -8.46
C VAL A 364 8.57 -18.27 -7.86
N ALA A 365 9.68 -18.81 -8.39
CA ALA A 365 10.32 -20.00 -7.83
C ALA A 365 10.74 -19.78 -6.37
N ASN A 366 11.36 -18.65 -6.05
CA ASN A 366 11.75 -18.32 -4.69
C ASN A 366 10.53 -18.17 -3.76
N ILE A 367 9.44 -17.53 -4.21
CA ILE A 367 8.20 -17.42 -3.42
C ILE A 367 7.62 -18.81 -3.12
N ALA A 368 7.49 -19.66 -4.14
CA ALA A 368 6.91 -20.99 -4.00
C ALA A 368 7.75 -21.89 -3.06
N VAL A 369 9.06 -21.97 -3.29
CA VAL A 369 9.96 -22.83 -2.50
C VAL A 369 10.04 -22.35 -1.04
N ASN A 370 10.12 -21.02 -0.82
CA ASN A 370 10.15 -20.48 0.54
C ASN A 370 8.84 -20.77 1.29
N LEU A 371 7.68 -20.68 0.63
CA LEU A 371 6.40 -21.01 1.28
C LEU A 371 6.28 -22.48 1.64
N ILE A 372 6.71 -23.39 0.74
CA ILE A 372 6.75 -24.82 1.04
C ILE A 372 7.63 -25.08 2.26
N ALA A 373 8.85 -24.53 2.27
CA ALA A 373 9.80 -24.72 3.36
C ALA A 373 9.29 -24.13 4.68
N PHE A 374 8.76 -22.91 4.67
CA PHE A 374 8.33 -22.23 5.90
C PHE A 374 7.03 -22.77 6.47
N LEU A 375 6.06 -23.16 5.65
CA LEU A 375 4.85 -23.82 6.16
C LEU A 375 5.15 -25.20 6.73
N ALA A 376 6.05 -25.97 6.09
CA ALA A 376 6.50 -27.26 6.63
C ALA A 376 7.28 -27.07 7.95
N LEU A 377 8.17 -26.08 8.01
CA LEU A 377 8.91 -25.76 9.23
C LEU A 377 7.98 -25.27 10.34
N LEU A 378 6.96 -24.47 10.02
CA LEU A 378 5.96 -24.04 10.98
C LEU A 378 5.19 -25.24 11.54
N ALA A 379 4.69 -26.13 10.68
CA ALA A 379 3.98 -27.33 11.13
C ALA A 379 4.87 -28.23 12.01
N PHE A 380 6.16 -28.35 11.67
CA PHE A 380 7.14 -29.05 12.50
C PHE A 380 7.33 -28.37 13.87
N ILE A 381 7.51 -27.04 13.90
CA ILE A 381 7.67 -26.28 15.15
C ILE A 381 6.39 -26.36 15.99
N ASP A 382 5.21 -26.23 15.39
CA ASP A 382 3.92 -26.36 16.09
C ASP A 382 3.77 -27.75 16.72
N SER A 383 4.12 -28.81 15.99
CA SER A 383 4.10 -30.18 16.51
C SER A 383 5.14 -30.39 17.63
N ALA A 384 6.35 -29.86 17.46
CA ALA A 384 7.40 -29.93 18.48
C ALA A 384 7.02 -29.15 19.75
N LEU A 385 6.43 -27.96 19.61
CA LEU A 385 5.93 -27.17 20.72
C LEU A 385 4.73 -27.82 21.39
N SER A 386 3.84 -28.46 20.63
CA SER A 386 2.72 -29.21 21.19
C SER A 386 3.22 -30.41 22.01
N TRP A 387 4.26 -31.11 21.53
CA TRP A 387 4.92 -32.18 22.29
C TRP A 387 5.61 -31.66 23.55
N VAL A 388 6.31 -30.52 23.49
CA VAL A 388 6.89 -29.89 24.69
C VAL A 388 5.79 -29.43 25.64
N GLY A 389 4.71 -28.85 25.12
CA GLY A 389 3.57 -28.39 25.89
C GLY A 389 2.83 -29.52 26.59
N SER A 390 2.73 -30.71 25.96
CA SER A 390 2.12 -31.88 26.58
C SER A 390 2.92 -32.40 27.79
N LEU A 391 4.22 -32.12 27.89
CA LEU A 391 5.01 -32.38 29.10
C LEU A 391 4.56 -31.53 30.30
N PHE A 392 3.85 -30.43 30.05
CA PHE A 392 3.33 -29.49 31.06
C PHE A 392 1.79 -29.45 31.08
N ASP A 393 1.11 -30.50 30.60
CA ASP A 393 -0.36 -30.58 30.48
C ASP A 393 -0.99 -29.45 29.64
N TYR A 394 -0.22 -28.86 28.73
CA TYR A 394 -0.64 -27.80 27.81
C TYR A 394 -0.33 -28.14 26.35
N PRO A 395 -0.99 -29.17 25.76
CA PRO A 395 -0.72 -29.63 24.39
C PRO A 395 -1.12 -28.61 23.31
N GLN A 396 -1.86 -27.56 23.69
CA GLN A 396 -2.30 -26.47 22.81
C GLN A 396 -1.18 -25.45 22.53
N LEU A 397 0.02 -25.63 23.10
CA LEU A 397 1.16 -24.79 22.81
C LEU A 397 1.56 -24.92 21.33
N ASN A 398 1.52 -23.80 20.61
CA ASN A 398 1.98 -23.70 19.24
C ASN A 398 2.75 -22.39 19.05
N PHE A 399 3.40 -22.24 17.89
CA PHE A 399 4.18 -21.06 17.56
C PHE A 399 3.31 -19.80 17.48
N GLU A 400 2.07 -19.95 17.02
CA GLU A 400 1.08 -18.87 16.98
C GLU A 400 0.86 -18.24 18.35
N ASN A 401 0.64 -19.06 19.37
CA ASN A 401 0.34 -18.64 20.72
C ASN A 401 1.53 -17.89 21.33
N ILE A 402 2.75 -18.39 21.13
CA ILE A 402 3.97 -17.71 21.58
C ILE A 402 4.09 -16.33 20.91
N CYS A 403 3.95 -16.29 19.58
CA CYS A 403 3.97 -15.05 18.81
C CYS A 403 2.88 -14.09 19.26
N ALA A 404 1.67 -14.59 19.47
CA ALA A 404 0.54 -13.81 19.93
C ALA A 404 0.88 -13.13 21.27
N TYR A 405 1.39 -13.84 22.27
CA TYR A 405 1.80 -13.21 23.54
C TYR A 405 2.93 -12.17 23.37
N VAL A 406 3.94 -12.46 22.54
CA VAL A 406 5.07 -11.54 22.31
C VAL A 406 4.64 -10.26 21.59
N PHE A 407 3.77 -10.38 20.59
CA PHE A 407 3.36 -9.26 19.75
C PHE A 407 2.04 -8.61 20.16
N MET A 408 1.31 -9.18 21.12
CA MET A 408 0.06 -8.62 21.65
C MET A 408 0.22 -7.16 22.13
N PRO A 409 1.30 -6.75 22.84
CA PRO A 409 1.47 -5.36 23.23
C PRO A 409 1.55 -4.42 22.02
N PHE A 410 2.26 -4.81 20.96
CA PHE A 410 2.35 -4.02 19.73
C PHE A 410 1.01 -3.99 18.98
N SER A 411 0.32 -5.12 18.92
CA SER A 411 -1.04 -5.23 18.37
C SER A 411 -2.01 -4.25 19.05
N PHE A 412 -2.06 -4.29 20.38
CA PHE A 412 -2.92 -3.40 21.17
C PHE A 412 -2.52 -1.93 21.02
N MET A 413 -1.21 -1.62 21.01
CA MET A 413 -0.71 -0.26 20.79
C MET A 413 -1.20 0.35 19.47
N MET A 414 -1.38 -0.44 18.40
CA MET A 414 -1.93 0.07 17.14
C MET A 414 -3.43 0.42 17.23
N GLY A 415 -4.11 0.12 18.34
CA GLY A 415 -5.52 0.37 18.59
C GLY A 415 -6.46 -0.71 18.05
N VAL A 416 -5.95 -1.95 17.97
CA VAL A 416 -6.73 -3.18 17.78
C VAL A 416 -7.57 -3.43 19.04
N ASN A 417 -8.75 -4.04 18.88
CA ASN A 417 -9.58 -4.40 20.03
C ASN A 417 -8.82 -5.41 20.92
N TRP A 418 -8.97 -5.32 22.24
CA TRP A 418 -8.28 -6.22 23.17
C TRP A 418 -8.50 -7.71 22.83
N GLU A 419 -9.74 -8.10 22.53
CA GLU A 419 -10.10 -9.47 22.13
C GLU A 419 -9.47 -9.92 20.80
N ASP A 420 -9.27 -8.99 19.87
CA ASP A 420 -8.65 -9.27 18.57
C ASP A 420 -7.12 -9.18 18.65
N SER A 421 -6.59 -8.56 19.71
CA SER A 421 -5.16 -8.20 19.81
C SER A 421 -4.27 -9.43 19.85
N PHE A 422 -4.74 -10.52 20.45
CA PHE A 422 -4.03 -11.80 20.48
C PHE A 422 -3.89 -12.39 19.07
N ILE A 423 -4.99 -12.43 18.31
CA ILE A 423 -5.03 -12.95 16.93
C ILE A 423 -4.10 -12.12 16.03
N VAL A 424 -4.25 -10.79 16.08
CA VAL A 424 -3.39 -9.88 15.29
C VAL A 424 -1.93 -10.03 15.72
N GLY A 425 -1.63 -10.20 17.02
CA GLY A 425 -0.28 -10.51 17.50
C GLY A 425 0.32 -11.77 16.85
N GLY A 426 -0.48 -12.83 16.71
CA GLY A 426 -0.08 -14.03 15.97
C GLY A 426 0.28 -13.73 14.52
N LEU A 427 -0.54 -12.95 13.82
CA LEU A 427 -0.28 -12.52 12.43
C LEU A 427 1.02 -11.71 12.30
N LEU A 428 1.31 -10.82 13.26
CA LEU A 428 2.57 -10.05 13.29
C LEU A 428 3.79 -10.95 13.47
N GLY A 429 3.67 -11.99 14.30
CA GLY A 429 4.71 -13.00 14.46
C GLY A 429 4.94 -13.80 13.19
N TYR A 430 3.87 -14.24 12.53
CA TYR A 430 4.00 -14.94 11.24
C TYR A 430 4.69 -14.11 10.18
N LYS A 431 4.30 -12.84 10.08
CA LYS A 431 4.97 -11.88 9.19
C LYS A 431 6.46 -11.80 9.49
N THR A 432 6.82 -11.59 10.76
CA THR A 432 8.20 -11.28 11.16
C THR A 432 9.14 -12.49 11.01
N PHE A 433 8.70 -13.67 11.44
CA PHE A 433 9.54 -14.87 11.47
C PHE A 433 9.56 -15.65 10.16
N PHE A 434 8.45 -15.67 9.43
CA PHE A 434 8.36 -16.34 8.15
C PHE A 434 8.30 -15.31 7.02
N ASN A 435 7.10 -14.93 6.62
CA ASN A 435 6.85 -13.91 5.61
C ASN A 435 5.40 -13.41 5.70
N GLU A 436 5.14 -12.32 5.00
CA GLU A 436 3.83 -11.69 4.90
C GLU A 436 2.81 -12.53 4.11
N PHE A 437 3.22 -13.41 3.21
CA PHE A 437 2.32 -14.31 2.49
C PHE A 437 1.58 -15.26 3.43
N VAL A 438 2.30 -15.91 4.35
CA VAL A 438 1.71 -16.78 5.37
C VAL A 438 0.77 -15.99 6.28
N ALA A 439 1.14 -14.76 6.64
CA ALA A 439 0.29 -13.91 7.46
C ALA A 439 -0.99 -13.47 6.72
N TYR A 440 -0.91 -13.12 5.43
CA TYR A 440 -2.07 -12.72 4.64
C TYR A 440 -3.00 -13.88 4.30
N GLU A 441 -2.49 -15.08 4.07
CA GLU A 441 -3.32 -16.28 3.87
C GLU A 441 -4.16 -16.58 5.12
N ARG A 442 -3.56 -16.48 6.31
CA ARG A 442 -4.30 -16.61 7.57
C ARG A 442 -5.28 -15.47 7.81
N LEU A 443 -4.91 -14.22 7.51
CA LEU A 443 -5.83 -13.08 7.59
C LEU A 443 -7.03 -13.28 6.65
N SER A 444 -6.79 -13.78 5.44
CA SER A 444 -7.82 -14.13 4.46
C SER A 444 -8.82 -15.15 5.01
N ASN A 445 -8.32 -16.21 5.66
CA ASN A 445 -9.20 -17.20 6.29
C ASN A 445 -10.12 -16.55 7.35
N LEU A 446 -9.61 -15.59 8.13
CA LEU A 446 -10.41 -14.84 9.11
C LEU A 446 -11.45 -13.92 8.44
N ILE A 447 -11.06 -13.21 7.38
CA ILE A 447 -11.97 -12.35 6.60
C ILE A 447 -13.10 -13.19 5.99
N HIS A 448 -12.75 -14.30 5.34
CA HIS A 448 -13.71 -15.19 4.70
C HIS A 448 -14.67 -15.83 5.71
N ASN A 449 -14.19 -16.17 6.91
CA ASN A 449 -15.04 -16.66 8.00
C ASN A 449 -16.05 -15.59 8.47
N ARG A 450 -15.65 -14.31 8.51
CA ARG A 450 -16.57 -13.19 8.81
C ARG A 450 -17.62 -13.04 7.72
N GLU A 451 -17.21 -13.02 6.45
CA GLU A 451 -18.10 -12.83 5.29
C GLU A 451 -19.14 -13.95 5.17
N LYS A 452 -18.78 -15.18 5.57
CA LYS A 452 -19.71 -16.32 5.66
C LYS A 452 -20.82 -16.14 6.72
N GLY A 453 -20.71 -15.17 7.64
CA GLY A 453 -21.73 -14.88 8.64
C GLY A 453 -21.85 -15.91 9.76
N GLY A 454 -20.76 -16.62 10.10
CA GLY A 454 -20.74 -17.61 11.17
C GLY A 454 -20.73 -17.03 12.60
N SER A 455 -20.85 -17.90 13.60
CA SER A 455 -20.68 -17.52 15.01
C SER A 455 -19.26 -17.02 15.27
N MET A 456 -19.13 -15.88 15.98
CA MET A 456 -17.83 -15.27 16.28
C MET A 456 -16.96 -16.15 17.18
N TYR A 457 -17.57 -16.97 18.03
CA TYR A 457 -16.89 -17.89 18.93
C TYR A 457 -17.39 -19.32 18.72
N ILE A 458 -16.45 -20.26 18.59
CA ILE A 458 -16.72 -21.70 18.58
C ILE A 458 -15.77 -22.32 19.60
N ASN A 459 -16.32 -23.01 20.62
CA ASN A 459 -15.54 -23.63 21.70
C ASN A 459 -14.56 -22.67 22.40
N GLY A 460 -14.96 -21.41 22.60
CA GLY A 460 -14.11 -20.38 23.20
C GLY A 460 -13.03 -19.81 22.27
N VAL A 461 -12.89 -20.33 21.05
CA VAL A 461 -11.96 -19.81 20.03
C VAL A 461 -12.68 -18.84 19.12
N LYS A 462 -12.12 -17.63 19.02
CA LYS A 462 -12.63 -16.56 18.16
C LYS A 462 -12.31 -16.86 16.69
N GLN A 463 -13.33 -16.91 15.84
CA GLN A 463 -13.24 -17.39 14.46
C GLN A 463 -12.91 -16.30 13.43
N TYR A 464 -13.22 -15.05 13.74
CA TYR A 464 -12.93 -13.88 12.90
C TYR A 464 -12.84 -12.61 13.74
N MET A 465 -12.32 -11.55 13.13
CA MET A 465 -12.05 -10.27 13.79
C MET A 465 -13.06 -9.19 13.36
N THR A 466 -13.03 -8.05 14.04
CA THR A 466 -13.80 -6.89 13.57
C THR A 466 -13.18 -6.27 12.33
N VAL A 467 -13.99 -5.63 11.47
CA VAL A 467 -13.54 -4.92 10.25
C VAL A 467 -12.44 -3.91 10.54
N ARG A 468 -12.55 -3.21 11.68
CA ARG A 468 -11.51 -2.30 12.16
C ARG A 468 -10.18 -3.03 12.37
N SER A 469 -10.19 -4.16 13.09
CA SER A 469 -8.98 -4.94 13.36
C SER A 469 -8.41 -5.56 12.08
N GLU A 470 -9.25 -6.02 11.15
CA GLU A 470 -8.84 -6.48 9.81
C GLU A 470 -8.15 -5.35 9.03
N THR A 471 -8.70 -4.13 9.09
CA THR A 471 -8.09 -2.95 8.45
C THR A 471 -6.72 -2.65 9.07
N ILE A 472 -6.62 -2.57 10.40
CA ILE A 472 -5.33 -2.30 11.08
C ILE A 472 -4.31 -3.41 10.76
N ALA A 473 -4.72 -4.68 10.80
CA ALA A 473 -3.89 -5.82 10.45
C ALA A 473 -3.41 -5.73 8.98
N THR A 474 -4.28 -5.34 8.05
CA THR A 474 -3.91 -5.17 6.64
C THR A 474 -2.75 -4.20 6.45
N TYR A 475 -2.74 -3.08 7.17
CA TYR A 475 -1.65 -2.11 7.13
C TYR A 475 -0.41 -2.61 7.87
N ALA A 476 -0.59 -3.24 9.03
CA ALA A 476 0.52 -3.75 9.83
C ALA A 476 1.30 -4.87 9.12
N LEU A 477 0.60 -5.66 8.30
CA LEU A 477 1.17 -6.73 7.47
C LEU A 477 1.78 -6.24 6.16
N CYS A 478 1.45 -5.02 5.71
CA CYS A 478 1.87 -4.47 4.42
C CYS A 478 3.36 -4.05 4.42
N GLY A 479 4.26 -5.02 4.41
CA GLY A 479 5.69 -4.79 4.22
C GLY A 479 6.52 -6.08 4.26
N PHE A 480 7.65 -6.10 3.56
CA PHE A 480 8.57 -7.24 3.51
C PHE A 480 9.48 -7.44 4.74
N ALA A 481 9.21 -6.77 5.85
CA ALA A 481 10.02 -6.84 7.07
C ALA A 481 9.94 -8.22 7.74
N ASN A 482 10.81 -9.14 7.33
CA ASN A 482 10.94 -10.49 7.86
C ASN A 482 12.37 -11.03 7.74
N PHE A 483 12.69 -12.10 8.48
CA PHE A 483 14.05 -12.67 8.49
C PHE A 483 14.49 -13.25 7.14
N GLY A 484 13.56 -13.75 6.32
CA GLY A 484 13.88 -14.23 4.96
C GLY A 484 14.30 -13.07 4.04
N SER A 485 13.54 -11.98 4.05
CA SER A 485 13.83 -10.74 3.35
C SER A 485 15.13 -10.10 3.79
N LEU A 486 15.53 -10.25 5.06
CA LEU A 486 16.83 -9.77 5.53
C LEU A 486 17.97 -10.39 4.73
N GLY A 487 17.91 -11.70 4.46
CA GLY A 487 18.86 -12.39 3.60
C GLY A 487 18.81 -11.90 2.14
N LEU A 488 17.60 -11.71 1.59
CA LEU A 488 17.40 -11.21 0.22
C LEU A 488 17.95 -9.80 0.03
N VAL A 489 17.71 -8.89 0.97
CA VAL A 489 18.20 -7.51 0.91
C VAL A 489 19.72 -7.46 1.04
N ILE A 490 20.32 -8.25 1.94
CA ILE A 490 21.78 -8.33 2.06
C ILE A 490 22.40 -8.85 0.77
N GLY A 491 21.86 -9.95 0.21
CA GLY A 491 22.36 -10.54 -1.03
C GLY A 491 22.18 -9.61 -2.23
N GLY A 492 20.97 -9.07 -2.40
CA GLY A 492 20.61 -8.18 -3.50
C GLY A 492 21.37 -6.86 -3.47
N LEU A 493 21.47 -6.19 -2.33
CA LEU A 493 22.26 -4.95 -2.26
C LEU A 493 23.76 -5.19 -2.38
N THR A 494 24.28 -6.31 -1.87
CA THR A 494 25.71 -6.64 -1.98
C THR A 494 26.10 -6.91 -3.44
N SER A 495 25.21 -7.52 -4.24
CA SER A 495 25.48 -7.74 -5.67
C SER A 495 25.51 -6.43 -6.46
N ILE A 496 24.72 -5.43 -6.04
CA ILE A 496 24.67 -4.10 -6.66
C ILE A 496 25.85 -3.22 -6.23
N ALA A 497 26.19 -3.22 -4.93
CA ALA A 497 27.24 -2.40 -4.33
C ALA A 497 28.17 -3.23 -3.42
N PRO A 498 29.07 -4.06 -4.01
CA PRO A 498 29.91 -4.98 -3.24
C PRO A 498 30.88 -4.25 -2.28
N SER A 499 31.29 -3.03 -2.60
CA SER A 499 32.11 -2.18 -1.73
C SER A 499 31.44 -1.82 -0.41
N LYS A 500 30.10 -1.88 -0.34
CA LYS A 500 29.29 -1.55 0.84
C LYS A 500 28.84 -2.77 1.64
N ARG A 501 29.27 -3.99 1.29
CA ARG A 501 28.86 -5.26 1.93
C ARG A 501 28.85 -5.22 3.47
N LYS A 502 29.92 -4.69 4.08
CA LYS A 502 30.03 -4.61 5.55
C LYS A 502 28.99 -3.67 6.17
N GLU A 503 28.70 -2.56 5.49
CA GLU A 503 27.70 -1.57 5.95
C GLU A 503 26.28 -2.11 5.78
N ILE A 504 26.00 -2.79 4.66
CA ILE A 504 24.71 -3.46 4.39
C ILE A 504 24.43 -4.48 5.49
N ALA A 505 25.34 -5.42 5.71
CA ALA A 505 25.16 -6.48 6.71
C ALA A 505 25.02 -5.93 8.13
N GLY A 506 25.82 -4.91 8.50
CA GLY A 506 25.76 -4.29 9.83
C GLY A 506 24.49 -3.47 10.09
N GLY A 507 23.83 -2.98 9.04
CA GLY A 507 22.61 -2.17 9.14
C GLY A 507 21.30 -2.94 8.92
N ALA A 508 21.33 -4.10 8.27
CA ALA A 508 20.14 -4.81 7.79
C ALA A 508 19.13 -5.17 8.89
N PHE A 509 19.58 -5.71 10.03
CA PHE A 509 18.67 -6.07 11.14
C PHE A 509 17.97 -4.84 11.73
N ARG A 510 18.71 -3.72 11.87
CA ARG A 510 18.12 -2.45 12.32
C ARG A 510 17.14 -1.88 11.29
N ALA A 511 17.47 -2.01 10.00
CA ALA A 511 16.60 -1.58 8.93
C ALA A 511 15.30 -2.38 8.87
N MET A 512 15.35 -3.69 9.16
CA MET A 512 14.18 -4.57 9.27
C MET A 512 13.27 -4.13 10.41
N ILE A 513 13.81 -3.87 11.61
CA ILE A 513 13.03 -3.34 12.75
C ILE A 513 12.38 -2.00 12.39
N ALA A 514 13.14 -1.08 11.79
CA ALA A 514 12.60 0.21 11.37
C ALA A 514 11.51 0.07 10.29
N GLY A 515 11.61 -0.95 9.43
CA GLY A 515 10.59 -1.29 8.43
C GLY A 515 9.32 -1.86 9.06
N THR A 516 9.46 -2.75 10.05
CA THR A 516 8.33 -3.27 10.84
C THR A 516 7.61 -2.13 11.56
N VAL A 517 8.34 -1.24 12.22
CA VAL A 517 7.74 -0.08 12.89
C VAL A 517 7.12 0.90 11.90
N ALA A 518 7.67 1.08 10.70
CA ALA A 518 7.03 1.90 9.67
C ALA A 518 5.65 1.35 9.29
N CYS A 519 5.51 0.02 9.14
CA CYS A 519 4.21 -0.63 8.91
C CYS A 519 3.26 -0.44 10.11
N PHE A 520 3.78 -0.46 11.34
CA PHE A 520 2.96 -0.24 12.53
C PHE A 520 2.50 1.22 12.65
N MET A 521 3.32 2.17 12.22
CA MET A 521 2.94 3.59 12.19
C MET A 521 1.82 3.84 11.17
N THR A 522 1.89 3.23 9.97
CA THR A 522 0.80 3.33 8.99
C THR A 522 -0.47 2.65 9.52
N ALA A 523 -0.34 1.52 10.21
CA ALA A 523 -1.45 0.83 10.88
C ALA A 523 -2.08 1.66 12.01
N CYS A 524 -1.29 2.38 12.80
CA CYS A 524 -1.80 3.33 13.80
C CYS A 524 -2.62 4.43 13.13
N ILE A 525 -2.16 4.98 12.00
CA ILE A 525 -2.91 6.02 11.27
C ILE A 525 -4.20 5.45 10.70
N ALA A 526 -4.18 4.24 10.14
CA ALA A 526 -5.40 3.54 9.74
C ALA A 526 -6.33 3.31 10.94
N GLY A 527 -5.81 2.97 12.11
CA GLY A 527 -6.57 2.87 13.37
C GLY A 527 -7.15 4.22 13.83
N MET A 528 -6.44 5.32 13.66
CA MET A 528 -6.93 6.67 14.00
C MET A 528 -8.06 7.11 13.06
N LEU A 529 -7.94 6.79 11.77
CA LEU A 529 -8.83 7.29 10.71
C LEU A 529 -9.97 6.34 10.36
N SER A 530 -9.84 5.05 10.71
CA SER A 530 -10.93 4.09 10.57
C SER A 530 -12.07 4.48 11.50
N VAL A 531 -13.08 5.09 10.89
CA VAL A 531 -14.41 5.11 11.47
C VAL A 531 -14.94 3.71 11.27
N PRO A 532 -15.34 2.98 12.33
CA PRO A 532 -16.19 1.83 12.10
C PRO A 532 -17.44 2.39 11.40
N GLY A 533 -17.55 2.15 10.10
CA GLY A 533 -18.87 2.10 9.49
C GLY A 533 -19.69 1.20 10.41
N VAL A 534 -20.87 1.66 10.80
CA VAL A 534 -21.83 0.81 11.50
C VAL A 534 -22.33 -0.21 10.48
N GLU A 535 -21.45 -1.06 9.99
CA GLU A 535 -21.78 -2.32 9.33
C GLU A 535 -21.93 -3.34 10.46
N VAL A 536 -22.86 -3.05 11.37
CA VAL A 536 -23.62 -4.15 11.94
C VAL A 536 -24.35 -4.72 10.73
N PRO A 537 -24.08 -5.98 10.32
CA PRO A 537 -24.78 -6.58 9.21
C PRO A 537 -26.28 -6.31 9.36
N CYS A 538 -26.96 -5.85 8.32
CA CYS A 538 -28.35 -5.41 8.45
C CYS A 538 -29.25 -6.43 9.15
N HIS A 539 -28.98 -7.73 9.00
CA HIS A 539 -29.71 -8.78 9.70
C HIS A 539 -29.59 -8.70 11.24
N ILE A 540 -28.45 -8.31 11.79
CA ILE A 540 -28.23 -8.13 13.24
C ILE A 540 -28.91 -6.85 13.73
N LEU A 541 -28.80 -5.77 12.95
CA LEU A 541 -29.41 -4.47 13.25
C LEU A 541 -30.93 -4.58 13.29
N LEU A 542 -31.51 -5.23 12.27
CA LEU A 542 -32.94 -5.51 12.15
C LEU A 542 -33.41 -6.51 13.21
N GLY A 543 -32.65 -7.58 13.44
CA GLY A 543 -32.96 -8.59 14.46
C GLY A 543 -33.05 -8.00 15.88
N ASN A 544 -32.13 -7.10 16.24
CA ASN A 544 -32.13 -6.44 17.54
C ASN A 544 -33.21 -5.35 17.67
N ALA A 545 -33.45 -4.57 16.61
CA ALA A 545 -34.46 -3.52 16.61
C ALA A 545 -35.90 -4.06 16.70
N PHE A 546 -36.18 -5.23 16.11
CA PHE A 546 -37.54 -5.77 16.04
C PHE A 546 -37.83 -6.94 16.99
N ASN A 547 -36.84 -7.46 17.72
CA ASN A 547 -37.04 -8.41 18.82
C ASN A 547 -36.95 -7.77 20.22
N SER A 548 -36.37 -6.56 20.35
CA SER A 548 -36.31 -5.84 21.63
C SER A 548 -37.31 -4.68 21.67
N THR A 549 -38.08 -4.56 22.74
CA THR A 549 -39.12 -3.53 22.91
C THR A 549 -38.58 -2.11 23.16
N ASN A 550 -37.25 -1.94 23.26
CA ASN A 550 -36.61 -0.72 23.77
C ASN A 550 -35.56 -0.09 22.83
N PHE A 551 -35.56 -0.39 21.53
CA PHE A 551 -34.65 0.29 20.59
C PHE A 551 -35.33 1.51 19.95
N LEU A 552 -34.70 2.69 20.09
CA LEU A 552 -35.18 3.95 19.48
C LEU A 552 -35.25 3.80 17.94
N ALA A 553 -36.47 3.83 17.41
CA ALA A 553 -36.83 3.51 16.03
C ALA A 553 -36.30 4.45 14.92
N ASN A 554 -35.55 5.51 15.25
CA ASN A 554 -35.08 6.52 14.29
C ASN A 554 -33.56 6.70 14.32
N SER A 555 -32.81 5.67 13.91
CA SER A 555 -31.39 5.85 13.54
C SER A 555 -31.27 5.84 12.01
N THR A 556 -30.47 6.76 11.46
CA THR A 556 -30.20 6.83 10.00
C THR A 556 -29.67 5.51 9.44
N ALA A 557 -28.91 4.76 10.25
CA ALA A 557 -28.40 3.43 9.89
C ALA A 557 -29.52 2.37 9.70
N LEU A 558 -30.63 2.47 10.44
CA LEU A 558 -31.76 1.55 10.29
C LEU A 558 -32.53 1.81 8.98
N VAL A 559 -32.64 3.09 8.59
CA VAL A 559 -33.27 3.51 7.32
C VAL A 559 -32.43 3.07 6.12
N GLU A 560 -31.11 3.29 6.16
CA GLU A 560 -30.17 2.84 5.13
C GLU A 560 -30.20 1.32 4.95
N CYS A 561 -30.19 0.56 6.06
CA CYS A 561 -30.33 -0.91 6.00
C CYS A 561 -31.65 -1.35 5.37
N CYS A 562 -32.77 -0.72 5.72
CA CYS A 562 -34.06 -1.05 5.13
C CYS A 562 -34.08 -0.76 3.62
N GLN A 563 -33.52 0.37 3.18
CA GLN A 563 -33.38 0.69 1.75
C GLN A 563 -32.51 -0.33 1.01
N GLU A 564 -31.39 -0.76 1.59
CA GLU A 564 -30.49 -1.76 1.01
C GLU A 564 -31.20 -3.11 0.82
N VAL A 565 -31.95 -3.56 1.83
CA VAL A 565 -32.79 -4.77 1.75
C VAL A 565 -33.78 -4.69 0.58
N PHE A 566 -34.49 -3.57 0.41
CA PHE A 566 -35.46 -3.42 -0.69
C PHE A 566 -34.82 -3.31 -2.08
N THR A 567 -33.65 -2.67 -2.20
CA THR A 567 -32.95 -2.54 -3.50
C THR A 567 -32.29 -3.83 -3.96
N SER A 568 -31.99 -4.75 -3.05
CA SER A 568 -31.40 -6.06 -3.37
C SER A 568 -32.38 -7.07 -3.97
N VAL A 569 -33.70 -6.80 -3.95
CA VAL A 569 -34.73 -7.69 -4.50
C VAL A 569 -34.88 -7.47 -6.00
N ASN A 570 -34.41 -8.44 -6.79
CA ASN A 570 -34.57 -8.44 -8.23
C ASN A 570 -35.99 -8.92 -8.60
N VAL A 571 -36.78 -8.07 -9.27
CA VAL A 571 -38.23 -8.24 -9.57
C VAL A 571 -38.55 -9.49 -10.43
N SER A 572 -37.55 -10.20 -10.93
CA SER A 572 -37.73 -11.28 -11.91
C SER A 572 -37.73 -12.72 -11.35
N LYS A 573 -37.53 -12.94 -10.04
CA LYS A 573 -37.71 -14.27 -9.40
C LYS A 573 -38.19 -14.15 -7.94
N PRO A 574 -39.24 -14.90 -7.51
CA PRO A 574 -39.64 -14.97 -6.10
C PRO A 574 -38.78 -15.99 -5.36
N ILE A 575 -37.45 -15.86 -5.44
CA ILE A 575 -36.52 -16.74 -4.74
C ILE A 575 -35.74 -15.88 -3.75
N PHE A 576 -35.99 -16.14 -2.46
CA PHE A 576 -35.29 -15.55 -1.33
C PHE A 576 -33.78 -15.80 -1.44
N PRO A 577 -32.95 -14.77 -1.64
CA PRO A 577 -31.51 -14.96 -1.63
C PRO A 577 -31.04 -14.99 -0.17
N GLY A 578 -30.63 -16.18 0.30
CA GLY A 578 -29.76 -16.35 1.47
C GLY A 578 -30.37 -16.00 2.84
N GLY A 579 -30.63 -17.01 3.66
CA GLY A 579 -31.25 -16.88 4.98
C GLY A 579 -30.55 -15.90 5.93
N ASN A 580 -31.38 -15.09 6.62
CA ASN A 580 -31.22 -14.57 7.99
C ASN A 580 -32.19 -13.40 8.33
N TYR A 581 -33.17 -13.08 7.48
CA TYR A 581 -34.17 -12.03 7.78
C TYR A 581 -35.53 -12.64 8.18
N SER A 582 -36.04 -12.28 9.36
CA SER A 582 -37.38 -12.69 9.82
C SER A 582 -38.49 -11.88 9.14
N LEU A 583 -39.71 -12.45 9.04
CA LEU A 583 -40.91 -11.74 8.55
C LEU A 583 -41.21 -10.47 9.40
N SER A 584 -40.85 -10.50 10.68
CA SER A 584 -40.97 -9.34 11.58
C SER A 584 -40.05 -8.19 11.18
N SER A 585 -38.84 -8.49 10.72
CA SER A 585 -37.85 -7.49 10.27
C SER A 585 -38.34 -6.75 9.01
N TRP A 586 -38.96 -7.48 8.07
CA TRP A 586 -39.53 -6.91 6.85
C TRP A 586 -40.71 -5.97 7.13
N LYS A 587 -41.69 -6.41 7.93
CA LYS A 587 -42.82 -5.56 8.35
C LYS A 587 -42.36 -4.33 9.14
N GLY A 588 -41.28 -4.47 9.90
CA GLY A 588 -40.61 -3.38 10.60
C GLY A 588 -40.04 -2.33 9.64
N CYS A 589 -39.28 -2.76 8.62
CA CYS A 589 -38.75 -1.86 7.60
C CYS A 589 -39.83 -1.14 6.78
N CYS A 590 -40.93 -1.81 6.45
CA CYS A 590 -42.06 -1.19 5.76
C CYS A 590 -42.67 -0.01 6.54
N ARG A 591 -42.72 -0.11 7.87
CA ARG A 591 -43.20 0.97 8.75
C ARG A 591 -42.21 2.13 8.86
N ILE A 592 -40.91 1.86 8.77
CA ILE A 592 -39.87 2.90 8.86
C ILE A 592 -39.77 3.69 7.55
N LEU A 593 -39.97 3.03 6.41
CA LEU A 593 -39.87 3.65 5.08
C LEU A 593 -41.19 4.28 4.58
N ASP A 594 -42.27 4.22 5.38
CA ASP A 594 -43.61 4.70 5.01
C ASP A 594 -44.08 4.22 3.61
N LEU A 595 -43.78 2.96 3.28
CA LEU A 595 -44.17 2.37 2.00
C LEU A 595 -45.64 1.91 2.02
N PRO A 596 -46.41 2.09 0.93
CA PRO A 596 -47.76 1.54 0.82
C PRO A 596 -47.75 0.01 0.98
N ALA A 597 -48.77 -0.56 1.62
CA ALA A 597 -48.90 -2.00 1.86
C ALA A 597 -49.01 -2.88 0.58
N SER A 598 -48.95 -2.27 -0.60
CA SER A 598 -48.88 -2.92 -1.91
C SER A 598 -47.45 -2.98 -2.49
N HIS A 599 -46.54 -2.18 -1.95
CA HIS A 599 -45.10 -2.17 -2.28
C HIS A 599 -44.27 -2.98 -1.27
N CYS A 600 -44.85 -3.24 -0.10
CA CYS A 600 -44.53 -4.32 0.81
C CYS A 600 -45.54 -5.48 0.64
#